data_AF-A0A5B8VVQ8-F1
#
_entry.id   AF-A0A5B8VVQ8-F1
#
_cell.length_a   1.000
_cell.length_b   1.000
_cell.length_c   1.000
_cell.angle_alpha   90.00
_cell.angle_beta   90.00
_cell.angle_gamma   90.00
#
_symmetry.space_group_name_H-M   'P 1'
#
loop_
_entity.id
_entity.type
_entity.pdbx_description
1 polymer ?
#
loop_
_entity_poly.entity_id
_entity_poly.type
_entity_poly.pdbx_seq_one_letter_code
_entity_poly.pdbx_strand_id
1 'polypeptide(L)'
;MTTIKNIQPLSAEKLFDLLKTSFADYINSKLGSNLAIEYAHVFNEINISFPEVIEGPALNIAITDVELTVTLLATESDYNAELLEEHLIGFLEQQAS
;
A
#
# COMPACT_ATOMS: atom_id res chain seq x y z
N MET A 1 -4.88 7.31 -8.55
CA MET A 1 -3.65 6.71 -9.12
C MET A 1 -2.52 7.70 -8.92
N THR A 2 -1.49 7.28 -8.20
CA THR A 2 -0.36 8.13 -7.79
C THR A 2 0.95 7.42 -8.10
N THR A 3 1.92 8.14 -8.66
CA THR A 3 3.23 7.59 -9.05
C THR A 3 4.33 8.19 -8.19
N ILE A 4 5.19 7.33 -7.67
CA ILE A 4 6.31 7.66 -6.76
C ILE A 4 7.60 7.20 -7.44
N LYS A 5 8.64 8.05 -7.43
CA LYS A 5 9.96 7.65 -7.94
C LYS A 5 10.64 6.68 -7.00
N ASN A 6 11.19 5.60 -7.55
CA ASN A 6 11.92 4.56 -6.82
C ASN A 6 13.41 4.89 -6.79
N ILE A 7 13.79 5.95 -6.05
CA ILE A 7 15.17 6.49 -6.02
C ILE A 7 16.13 5.48 -5.38
N GLN A 8 15.68 4.81 -4.31
CA GLN A 8 16.30 3.60 -3.79
C GLN A 8 15.50 2.38 -4.26
N PRO A 9 15.93 1.68 -5.34
CA PRO A 9 15.09 0.69 -6.00
C PRO A 9 14.61 -0.42 -5.07
N LEU A 10 13.34 -0.38 -4.71
CA LEU A 10 12.64 -1.45 -4.03
C LEU A 10 12.17 -2.48 -5.05
N SER A 11 12.58 -3.74 -4.88
CA SER A 11 11.96 -4.86 -5.59
C SER A 11 10.60 -5.18 -4.98
N ALA A 12 9.75 -5.87 -5.74
CA ALA A 12 8.44 -6.27 -5.26
C ALA A 12 8.53 -7.17 -4.02
N GLU A 13 9.52 -8.08 -3.92
CA GLU A 13 9.70 -8.91 -2.73
C GLU A 13 10.08 -8.08 -1.50
N LYS A 14 11.03 -7.15 -1.65
CA LYS A 14 11.45 -6.28 -0.54
C LYS A 14 10.30 -5.41 -0.06
N LEU A 15 9.55 -4.82 -0.99
CA LEU A 15 8.40 -4.00 -0.64
C LEU A 15 7.32 -4.86 0.05
N PHE A 16 7.05 -6.07 -0.43
CA PHE A 16 6.10 -6.98 0.20
C PHE A 16 6.49 -7.31 1.65
N ASP A 17 7.77 -7.55 1.94
CA ASP A 17 8.25 -7.78 3.30
C ASP A 17 8.12 -6.53 4.20
N LEU A 18 8.41 -5.35 3.66
CA LEU A 18 8.22 -4.08 4.38
C LEU A 18 6.75 -3.81 4.68
N LEU A 19 5.84 -4.13 3.75
CA LEU A 19 4.41 -3.94 3.93
C LEU A 19 3.87 -4.81 5.09
N LYS A 20 4.21 -6.10 5.11
CA LYS A 20 3.78 -7.04 6.17
C LYS A 20 4.27 -6.68 7.57
N THR A 21 5.34 -5.89 7.67
CA THR A 21 5.98 -5.56 8.94
C THR A 21 5.76 -4.08 9.27
N SER A 22 6.47 -3.22 8.56
CA SER A 22 6.60 -1.80 8.86
C SER A 22 5.35 -1.01 8.50
N PHE A 23 4.63 -1.37 7.43
CA PHE A 23 3.41 -0.65 7.05
C PHE A 23 2.24 -0.97 7.99
N ALA A 24 2.09 -2.23 8.41
CA ALA A 24 1.10 -2.61 9.41
C ALA A 24 1.29 -1.83 10.71
N ASP A 25 2.52 -1.77 11.22
CA ASP A 25 2.85 -0.97 12.41
C ASP A 25 2.61 0.53 12.18
N TYR A 26 3.01 1.04 11.02
CA TYR A 26 2.82 2.44 10.65
C TYR A 26 1.35 2.83 10.66
N ILE A 27 0.49 2.10 9.96
CA ILE A 27 -0.92 2.48 9.81
C ILE A 27 -1.69 2.31 11.11
N ASN A 28 -1.38 1.28 11.89
CA ASN A 28 -1.96 1.09 13.22
C ASN A 28 -1.60 2.25 14.16
N SER A 29 -0.38 2.77 14.08
CA SER A 29 0.04 3.95 14.86
C SER A 29 -0.68 5.24 14.43
N LYS A 30 -1.02 5.38 13.14
CA LYS A 30 -1.70 6.57 12.59
C LYS A 30 -3.19 6.56 12.88
N LEU A 31 -3.83 5.40 12.79
CA LEU A 31 -5.28 5.25 12.97
C LEU A 31 -5.67 4.95 14.42
N GLY A 32 -4.72 4.59 15.29
CA GLY A 32 -5.00 4.18 16.66
C GLY A 32 -5.84 2.91 16.75
N SER A 33 -5.80 2.08 15.71
CA SER A 33 -6.53 0.82 15.57
C SER A 33 -5.55 -0.30 15.18
N ASN A 34 -5.96 -1.55 15.31
CA ASN A 34 -5.20 -2.70 14.83
C ASN A 34 -5.95 -3.35 13.67
N LEU A 35 -5.85 -2.75 12.48
CA LEU A 35 -6.57 -3.22 11.30
C LEU A 35 -5.96 -4.52 10.80
N ALA A 36 -6.82 -5.49 10.46
CA ALA A 36 -6.39 -6.62 9.66
C ALA A 36 -6.04 -6.13 8.24
N ILE A 37 -4.82 -6.44 7.79
CA ILE A 37 -4.36 -6.13 6.43
C ILE A 37 -3.92 -7.42 5.77
N GLU A 38 -4.44 -7.67 4.58
CA GLU A 38 -4.06 -8.81 3.76
C GLU A 38 -3.31 -8.34 2.52
N TYR A 39 -2.31 -9.11 2.11
CA TYR A 39 -1.46 -8.80 0.97
C TYR A 39 -1.44 -9.98 0.00
N ALA A 40 -1.63 -9.68 -1.28
CA ALA A 40 -1.45 -10.65 -2.37
C ALA A 40 -0.40 -10.13 -3.34
N HIS A 41 0.74 -10.80 -3.39
CA HIS A 41 1.87 -10.46 -4.25
C HIS A 41 1.92 -11.37 -5.47
N VAL A 42 1.91 -10.77 -6.67
CA VAL A 42 1.98 -11.47 -7.95
C VAL A 42 2.94 -10.71 -8.87
N PHE A 43 4.10 -11.30 -9.17
CA PHE A 43 5.17 -10.67 -9.95
C PHE A 43 5.60 -9.31 -9.39
N ASN A 44 5.23 -8.24 -10.09
CA ASN A 44 5.56 -6.87 -9.77
C ASN A 44 4.35 -6.09 -9.24
N GLU A 45 3.29 -6.81 -8.86
CA GLU A 45 2.07 -6.22 -8.34
C GLU A 45 1.77 -6.72 -6.93
N ILE A 46 1.35 -5.81 -6.07
CA ILE A 46 0.93 -6.11 -4.70
C ILE A 46 -0.47 -5.54 -4.51
N ASN A 47 -1.46 -6.42 -4.33
CA ASN A 47 -2.79 -6.04 -3.90
C ASN A 47 -2.85 -6.01 -2.38
N ILE A 48 -3.52 -4.99 -1.84
CA ILE A 48 -3.69 -4.76 -0.42
C ILE A 48 -5.18 -4.69 -0.12
N SER A 49 -5.62 -5.52 0.81
CA SER A 49 -7.01 -5.61 1.24
C SER A 49 -7.12 -5.25 2.72
N PHE A 50 -8.22 -4.58 3.07
CA PHE A 50 -8.57 -4.23 4.43
C PHE A 50 -9.94 -4.85 4.73
N PRO A 51 -10.03 -6.17 5.00
CA PRO A 51 -11.31 -6.90 5.04
C PRO A 51 -12.30 -6.40 6.10
N GLU A 52 -11.82 -5.67 7.11
CA GLU A 52 -12.67 -5.05 8.13
C GLU A 52 -13.30 -3.72 7.70
N VAL A 53 -12.82 -3.15 6.59
CA VAL A 53 -13.22 -1.82 6.09
C VAL A 53 -13.90 -1.95 4.73
N ILE A 54 -13.28 -2.70 3.80
CA ILE A 54 -13.67 -2.75 2.39
C ILE A 54 -13.67 -4.22 1.94
N GLU A 55 -14.70 -4.63 1.20
CA GLU A 55 -14.75 -5.94 0.58
C GLU A 55 -13.80 -6.00 -0.63
N GLY A 56 -12.89 -6.99 -0.63
CA GLY A 56 -11.92 -7.18 -1.71
C GLY A 56 -10.68 -6.28 -1.61
N PRO A 57 -9.84 -6.26 -2.67
CA PRO A 57 -8.63 -5.45 -2.70
C PRO A 57 -8.98 -3.97 -2.79
N ALA A 58 -8.47 -3.18 -1.84
CA ALA A 58 -8.69 -1.74 -1.78
C ALA A 58 -7.65 -0.98 -2.59
N LEU A 59 -6.40 -1.43 -2.57
CA LEU A 59 -5.26 -0.77 -3.20
C LEU A 59 -4.42 -1.78 -3.99
N ASN A 60 -3.81 -1.33 -5.07
CA ASN A 60 -2.78 -2.05 -5.79
C ASN A 60 -1.51 -1.19 -5.89
N ILE A 61 -0.36 -1.83 -5.79
CA ILE A 61 0.95 -1.23 -6.07
C ILE A 61 1.55 -1.99 -7.25
N ALA A 62 1.85 -1.29 -8.34
CA ALA A 62 2.70 -1.78 -9.42
C ALA A 62 4.13 -1.27 -9.22
N ILE A 63 5.11 -2.19 -9.22
CA ILE A 63 6.51 -1.92 -8.91
C ILE A 63 7.36 -2.05 -10.18
N THR A 64 8.21 -1.07 -10.42
CA THR A 64 9.26 -1.13 -11.43
C THR A 64 10.59 -0.68 -10.82
N ASP A 65 11.69 -0.87 -11.56
CA ASP A 65 13.01 -0.42 -11.13
C ASP A 65 13.11 1.10 -10.94
N VAL A 66 12.18 1.87 -11.52
CA VAL A 66 12.21 3.34 -11.56
C VAL A 66 11.07 4.00 -10.79
N GLU A 67 9.92 3.34 -10.68
CA GLU A 67 8.68 3.92 -10.16
C GLU A 67 7.81 2.88 -9.43
N LEU A 68 7.08 3.36 -8.43
CA LEU A 68 5.98 2.68 -7.77
C LEU A 68 4.69 3.39 -8.18
N THR A 69 3.69 2.66 -8.65
CA THR A 69 2.37 3.21 -9.00
C THR A 69 1.31 2.64 -8.07
N VAL A 70 0.67 3.51 -7.30
CA VAL A 70 -0.46 3.16 -6.41
C VAL A 70 -1.78 3.41 -7.14
N THR A 71 -2.66 2.43 -7.11
CA THR A 71 -4.01 2.50 -7.68
C THR A 71 -5.04 2.18 -6.61
N LEU A 72 -5.97 3.11 -6.38
CA LEU A 72 -7.20 2.86 -5.63
C LEU A 72 -8.13 1.96 -6.45
N LEU A 73 -8.43 0.79 -5.90
CA LEU A 73 -9.32 -0.21 -6.52
C LEU A 73 -10.74 -0.18 -5.93
N ALA A 74 -10.91 0.37 -4.72
CA ALA A 74 -12.22 0.54 -4.11
C ALA A 74 -13.13 1.42 -4.99
N THR A 75 -14.30 0.92 -5.35
CA THR A 75 -15.18 1.53 -6.38
C THR A 75 -16.23 2.48 -5.84
N GLU A 76 -16.44 2.52 -4.52
CA GLU A 76 -17.28 3.53 -3.87
C GLU A 76 -16.38 4.54 -3.17
N SER A 77 -16.81 5.81 -3.10
CA SER A 77 -16.15 6.87 -2.33
C SER A 77 -16.23 6.57 -0.83
N ASP A 78 -15.63 5.47 -0.42
CA ASP A 78 -15.39 5.12 0.95
C ASP A 78 -14.27 6.04 1.41
N TYR A 79 -14.64 7.02 2.23
CA TYR A 79 -13.71 7.95 2.87
C TYR A 79 -12.51 7.24 3.49
N ASN A 80 -12.70 6.00 3.96
CA ASN A 80 -11.61 5.21 4.51
C ASN A 80 -10.63 4.75 3.43
N ALA A 81 -11.07 4.45 2.21
CA ALA A 81 -10.21 3.99 1.13
C ALA A 81 -9.24 5.09 0.66
N GLU A 82 -9.71 6.33 0.54
CA GLU A 82 -8.88 7.49 0.20
C GLU A 82 -7.84 7.77 1.30
N LEU A 83 -8.23 7.72 2.57
CA LEU A 83 -7.31 7.90 3.69
C LEU A 83 -6.24 6.79 3.76
N LEU A 84 -6.63 5.54 3.48
CA LEU A 84 -5.69 4.41 3.39
C LEU A 84 -4.72 4.58 2.21
N GLU A 85 -5.18 5.09 1.07
CA GLU A 85 -4.34 5.45 -0.08
C GLU A 85 -3.29 6.51 0.32
N GLU A 86 -3.72 7.60 0.97
CA GLU A 86 -2.83 8.67 1.42
C GLU A 86 -1.75 8.16 2.38
N HIS A 87 -2.14 7.33 3.36
CA HIS A 87 -1.19 6.73 4.30
C HIS A 87 -0.20 5.79 3.62
N LEU A 88 -0.65 4.99 2.65
CA LEU A 88 0.23 4.13 1.86
C LEU A 88 1.22 4.95 1.04
N ILE A 89 0.75 5.97 0.32
CA ILE A 89 1.62 6.87 -0.47
C ILE A 89 2.69 7.48 0.42
N GLY A 90 2.31 8.06 1.56
CA GLY A 90 3.27 8.68 2.48
C GLY A 90 4.27 7.69 3.07
N PHE A 91 3.88 6.42 3.28
CA PHE A 91 4.81 5.36 3.68
C PHE A 91 5.79 5.04 2.55
N LEU A 92 5.30 4.84 1.32
CA LEU A 92 6.13 4.49 0.17
C LEU A 92 7.12 5.59 -0.19
N GLU A 93 6.73 6.86 -0.08
CA GLU A 93 7.65 8.00 -0.28
C GLU A 93 8.82 7.97 0.71
N GLN A 94 8.59 7.53 1.95
CA GLN A 94 9.66 7.39 2.96
C GLN A 94 10.59 6.21 2.67
N GLN A 95 10.09 5.14 2.04
CA GLN A 95 10.90 3.95 1.72
C GLN A 95 11.64 4.08 0.38
N ALA A 96 11.08 4.81 -0.58
CA ALA A 96 11.60 4.96 -1.93
C ALA A 96 12.55 6.15 -2.12
N SER A 97 12.77 6.97 -1.07
CA SER A 97 13.60 8.17 -1.08
C SER A 97 15.09 7.95 -0.82
#